data_AF-A0A5B7FP46-F1
#
_entry.id   AF-A0A5B7FP46-F1
#
_cell.length_a   1.000
_cell.length_b   1.000
_cell.length_c   1.000
_cell.angle_alpha   90.00
_cell.angle_beta   90.00
_cell.angle_gamma   90.00
#
_symmetry.space_group_name_H-M   'P 1'
#
loop_
_entity.id
_entity.type
_entity.pdbx_description
1 polymer ?
#
loop_
_entity_poly.entity_id
_entity_poly.type
_entity_poly.pdbx_seq_one_letter_code
_entity_poly.pdbx_strand_id
1 'polypeptide(L)'
;MGQFFQVQDDYLDCFGDSAVTGKIGTDIGKGKCTWLSVVALQRASPSQRLVMEEHYGVPEEESVCKIKGLYKELNLPATYRAYEESTSSMIRTHIQQISRGLNHNVFFNFLDKIHKRSRYIHCEGTVWAEEELRPVSRVVKEGPNLRPFIFYTYMHFVVGHSTLHTGYGVTVMCK
;
A
#
# COMPACT_ATOMS: atom_id res chain seq x y z
N MET A 1 -3.94 4.69 15.44
CA MET A 1 -5.03 5.43 14.78
C MET A 1 -4.55 6.27 13.60
N GLY A 2 -3.62 7.21 13.75
CA GLY A 2 -3.12 8.01 12.61
C GLY A 2 -2.51 7.17 11.49
N GLN A 3 -1.67 6.18 11.83
CA GLN A 3 -1.13 5.23 10.85
C GLN A 3 -2.24 4.44 10.13
N PHE A 4 -3.25 3.97 10.88
CA PHE A 4 -4.39 3.26 10.30
C PHE A 4 -5.11 4.16 9.28
N PHE A 5 -5.38 5.42 9.63
CA PHE A 5 -5.98 6.40 8.72
C PHE A 5 -5.15 6.62 7.45
N GLN A 6 -3.82 6.73 7.56
CA GLN A 6 -2.96 6.90 6.38
C GLN A 6 -2.99 5.67 5.47
N VAL A 7 -2.96 4.46 6.02
CA VAL A 7 -3.07 3.23 5.22
C VAL A 7 -4.42 3.14 4.52
N GLN A 8 -5.51 3.59 5.17
CA GLN A 8 -6.82 3.67 4.51
C GLN A 8 -6.82 4.71 3.37
N ASP A 9 -6.22 5.89 3.55
CA ASP A 9 -6.12 6.90 2.49
C ASP A 9 -5.31 6.40 1.29
N ASP A 10 -4.16 5.76 1.54
CA ASP A 10 -3.32 5.13 0.50
C ASP A 10 -4.12 4.08 -0.29
N TYR A 11 -4.92 3.25 0.40
CA TYR A 11 -5.75 2.25 -0.25
C TYR A 11 -6.87 2.88 -1.08
N LEU A 12 -7.56 3.87 -0.52
CA LEU A 12 -8.67 4.57 -1.18
C LEU A 12 -8.20 5.44 -2.35
N ASP A 13 -6.97 5.94 -2.35
CA ASP A 13 -6.41 6.64 -3.51
C ASP A 13 -6.30 5.69 -4.72
N CYS A 14 -5.93 4.42 -4.50
CA CYS A 14 -5.77 3.45 -5.57
C CYS A 14 -7.07 2.73 -5.98
N PHE A 15 -7.87 2.31 -4.99
CA PHE A 15 -9.03 1.43 -5.19
C PHE A 15 -10.37 2.06 -4.82
N GLY A 16 -10.37 3.29 -4.29
CA GLY A 16 -11.59 4.01 -3.98
C GLY A 16 -12.33 4.46 -5.24
N ASP A 17 -13.65 4.46 -5.17
CA ASP A 17 -14.50 5.02 -6.21
C ASP A 17 -14.40 6.55 -6.18
N SER A 18 -14.00 7.16 -7.30
CA SER A 18 -13.85 8.61 -7.44
C SER A 18 -15.17 9.37 -7.19
N ALA A 19 -16.32 8.75 -7.44
CA ALA A 19 -17.63 9.33 -7.13
C ALA A 19 -17.91 9.40 -5.62
N VAL A 20 -17.21 8.58 -4.83
CA VAL A 20 -17.34 8.52 -3.36
C VAL A 20 -16.24 9.32 -2.68
N THR A 21 -15.01 9.21 -3.16
CA THR A 21 -13.84 9.90 -2.57
C THR A 21 -13.77 11.37 -2.99
N GLY A 22 -14.42 11.75 -4.10
CA GLY A 22 -14.35 13.09 -4.68
C GLY A 22 -12.98 13.44 -5.26
N LYS A 23 -12.07 12.47 -5.34
CA LYS A 23 -10.71 12.62 -5.90
C LYS A 23 -10.38 11.48 -6.85
N ILE A 24 -9.65 11.80 -7.92
CA ILE A 24 -9.00 10.81 -8.76
C ILE A 24 -7.67 10.45 -8.10
N GLY A 25 -7.41 9.16 -7.94
CA GLY A 25 -6.15 8.64 -7.39
C GLY A 25 -4.96 9.07 -8.22
N THR A 26 -3.90 9.57 -7.58
CA THR A 26 -2.69 10.05 -8.26
C THR A 26 -1.40 9.45 -7.72
N ASP A 27 -1.47 8.64 -6.66
CA ASP A 27 -0.28 8.22 -5.92
C ASP A 27 0.66 7.34 -6.74
N ILE A 28 0.11 6.43 -7.56
CA ILE A 28 0.89 5.56 -8.45
C ILE A 28 1.66 6.39 -9.48
N GLY A 29 0.96 7.27 -10.21
CA GLY A 29 1.58 8.10 -11.25
C GLY A 29 2.57 9.12 -10.70
N LYS A 30 2.43 9.53 -9.43
CA LYS A 30 3.39 10.39 -8.73
C LYS A 30 4.54 9.62 -8.07
N GLY A 31 4.50 8.29 -8.09
CA GLY A 31 5.54 7.44 -7.51
C GLY A 31 5.62 7.59 -5.99
N LYS A 32 4.49 7.88 -5.32
CA LYS A 32 4.48 8.06 -3.88
C LYS A 32 4.82 6.75 -3.16
N CYS A 33 5.52 6.87 -2.03
CA CYS A 33 5.75 5.76 -1.12
C CYS A 33 4.47 5.51 -0.30
N THR A 34 3.58 4.68 -0.83
CA THR A 34 2.32 4.28 -0.19
C THR A 34 2.44 2.91 0.45
N TRP A 35 1.54 2.59 1.38
CA TRP A 35 1.42 1.24 1.95
C TRP A 35 1.31 0.16 0.86
N LEU A 36 0.50 0.42 -0.18
CA LEU A 36 0.33 -0.50 -1.31
C LEU A 36 1.65 -0.78 -2.04
N SER A 37 2.44 0.25 -2.32
CA SER A 37 3.73 0.12 -3.01
C SER A 37 4.73 -0.72 -2.23
N VAL A 38 4.77 -0.54 -0.91
CA VAL A 38 5.69 -1.28 -0.04
C VAL A 38 5.27 -2.74 0.07
N VAL A 39 3.99 -3.00 0.33
CA VAL A 39 3.47 -4.37 0.44
C VAL A 39 3.59 -5.10 -0.90
N ALA A 40 3.41 -4.41 -2.02
CA ALA A 40 3.66 -4.97 -3.35
C ALA A 40 5.10 -5.41 -3.50
N LEU A 41 6.09 -4.54 -3.22
CA LEU A 41 7.52 -4.87 -3.35
C LEU A 41 7.96 -6.04 -2.45
N GLN A 42 7.37 -6.15 -1.27
CA GLN A 42 7.62 -7.26 -0.33
C GLN A 42 7.14 -8.61 -0.87
N ARG A 43 6.06 -8.61 -1.65
CA ARG A 43 5.40 -9.85 -2.15
C ARG A 43 5.71 -10.17 -3.60
N ALA A 44 6.16 -9.17 -4.37
CA ALA A 44 6.44 -9.29 -5.78
C ALA A 44 7.57 -10.29 -6.03
N SER A 45 7.35 -11.16 -7.01
CA SER A 45 8.40 -11.97 -7.63
C SER A 45 9.40 -11.08 -8.37
N PRO A 46 10.57 -11.60 -8.77
CA PRO A 46 11.54 -10.82 -9.54
C PRO A 46 10.96 -10.23 -10.84
N SER A 47 10.10 -10.96 -11.56
CA SER A 47 9.46 -10.45 -12.78
C SER A 47 8.43 -9.36 -12.48
N GLN A 48 7.65 -9.52 -11.42
CA GLN A 48 6.68 -8.51 -10.98
C GLN A 48 7.37 -7.22 -10.48
N ARG A 49 8.56 -7.34 -9.90
CA ARG A 49 9.38 -6.16 -9.52
C ARG A 49 9.80 -5.36 -10.74
N LEU A 50 10.17 -5.99 -11.84
CA LEU A 50 10.50 -5.27 -13.09
C LEU A 50 9.30 -4.46 -13.59
N VAL A 51 8.08 -5.02 -13.51
CA VAL A 51 6.85 -4.29 -13.85
C VAL A 51 6.67 -3.06 -12.95
N MET A 52 6.95 -3.19 -11.65
CA MET A 52 6.94 -2.05 -10.74
C MET A 52 8.00 -1.00 -11.09
N GLU A 53 9.22 -1.41 -11.41
CA GLU A 53 10.32 -0.50 -11.77
C GLU A 53 10.03 0.27 -13.06
N GLU A 54 9.37 -0.37 -14.03
CA GLU A 54 9.05 0.23 -15.33
C GLU A 54 7.85 1.18 -15.28
N HIS A 55 6.83 0.84 -14.48
CA HIS A 55 5.52 1.53 -14.53
C HIS A 55 5.17 2.36 -13.29
N TYR A 56 5.85 2.18 -12.15
CA TYR A 56 5.54 2.96 -10.95
C TYR A 56 6.18 4.35 -10.99
N GLY A 57 5.40 5.40 -10.71
CA GLY A 57 5.86 6.80 -10.87
C GLY A 57 5.77 7.35 -12.29
N VAL A 58 5.07 6.64 -13.16
CA VAL A 58 4.83 7.00 -14.56
C VAL A 58 3.37 7.47 -14.68
N PRO A 59 3.10 8.75 -15.00
CA PRO A 59 1.75 9.33 -14.93
C PRO A 59 0.78 8.84 -16.01
N GLU A 60 1.27 8.13 -17.02
CA GLU A 60 0.49 7.53 -18.09
C GLU A 60 -0.52 6.50 -17.57
N GLU A 61 -1.77 6.61 -17.99
CA GLU A 61 -2.87 5.75 -17.51
C GLU A 61 -2.61 4.26 -17.76
N GLU A 62 -1.91 3.90 -18.84
CA GLU A 62 -1.52 2.51 -19.12
C GLU A 62 -0.58 1.96 -18.02
N SER A 63 0.43 2.74 -17.63
CA SER A 63 1.36 2.37 -16.56
C SER A 63 0.64 2.26 -15.21
N VAL A 64 -0.24 3.22 -14.91
CA VAL A 64 -1.08 3.18 -13.69
C VAL A 64 -1.97 1.93 -13.69
N CYS A 65 -2.58 1.59 -14.82
CA CYS A 65 -3.42 0.40 -14.97
C CYS A 65 -2.63 -0.90 -14.76
N LYS A 66 -1.41 -1.01 -15.31
CA LYS A 66 -0.50 -2.15 -15.10
C LYS A 66 -0.16 -2.35 -13.62
N ILE A 67 0.18 -1.28 -12.91
CA ILE A 67 0.43 -1.35 -11.45
C ILE A 67 -0.82 -1.76 -10.68
N LYS A 68 -1.99 -1.18 -11.00
CA LYS A 68 -3.27 -1.57 -10.38
C LYS A 68 -3.59 -3.05 -10.63
N GLY A 69 -3.32 -3.56 -11.83
CA GLY A 69 -3.43 -4.97 -12.18
C GLY A 69 -2.51 -5.84 -11.32
N LEU A 70 -1.24 -5.46 -11.21
CA LEU A 70 -0.27 -6.16 -10.37
C LEU A 70 -0.70 -6.18 -8.89
N TYR A 71 -1.26 -5.09 -8.35
CA TYR A 71 -1.77 -5.06 -6.98
C TYR A 71 -2.93 -6.05 -6.77
N LYS A 72 -3.77 -6.27 -7.78
CA LYS A 72 -4.82 -7.29 -7.73
C LYS A 72 -4.22 -8.70 -7.77
N GLU A 73 -3.25 -8.94 -8.63
CA GLU A 73 -2.52 -10.22 -8.74
C GLU A 73 -1.83 -10.61 -7.42
N LEU A 74 -1.21 -9.63 -6.75
CA LEU A 74 -0.59 -9.79 -5.42
C LEU A 74 -1.60 -9.90 -4.27
N ASN A 75 -2.90 -9.88 -4.58
CA ASN A 75 -4.00 -9.97 -3.63
C ASN A 75 -3.93 -8.89 -2.53
N LEU A 76 -3.50 -7.68 -2.88
CA LEU A 76 -3.45 -6.56 -1.95
C LEU A 76 -4.82 -6.14 -1.40
N PRO A 77 -5.94 -6.21 -2.17
CA PRO A 77 -7.26 -5.94 -1.63
C PRO A 77 -7.64 -6.85 -0.44
N ALA A 78 -7.38 -8.16 -0.52
CA ALA A 78 -7.64 -9.06 0.61
C ALA A 78 -6.68 -8.79 1.78
N THR A 79 -5.42 -8.47 1.48
CA THR A 79 -4.41 -8.12 2.48
C THR A 79 -4.80 -6.90 3.29
N TYR A 80 -5.32 -5.87 2.61
CA TYR A 80 -5.82 -4.67 3.26
C TYR A 80 -7.04 -4.96 4.14
N ARG A 81 -7.99 -5.79 3.68
CA ARG A 81 -9.14 -6.19 4.51
C ARG A 81 -8.70 -6.88 5.81
N ALA A 82 -7.74 -7.80 5.73
CA ALA A 82 -7.19 -8.47 6.92
C ALA A 82 -6.46 -7.48 7.85
N TYR A 83 -5.69 -6.56 7.28
CA TYR A 83 -5.03 -5.48 8.03
C TYR A 83 -6.05 -4.57 8.73
N GLU A 84 -7.12 -4.17 8.03
CA GLU A 84 -8.17 -3.30 8.54
C GLU A 84 -8.90 -3.92 9.73
N GLU A 85 -9.29 -5.18 9.62
CA GLU A 85 -9.98 -5.91 10.69
C GLU A 85 -9.08 -6.09 11.92
N SER A 86 -7.85 -6.58 11.72
CA SER A 86 -6.88 -6.80 12.79
C SER A 86 -6.52 -5.49 13.52
N THR A 87 -6.23 -4.43 12.76
CA THR A 87 -5.86 -3.13 13.32
C THR A 87 -7.03 -2.48 14.05
N SER A 88 -8.25 -2.57 13.51
CA SER A 88 -9.46 -2.07 14.18
C SER A 88 -9.69 -2.78 15.51
N SER A 89 -9.60 -4.11 15.54
CA SER A 89 -9.74 -4.92 16.75
C SER A 89 -8.68 -4.57 17.80
N MET A 90 -7.43 -4.41 17.38
CA MET A 90 -6.33 -4.00 18.24
C MET A 90 -6.57 -2.60 18.84
N ILE A 91 -6.98 -1.63 18.02
CA ILE A 91 -7.26 -0.27 18.50
C ILE A 91 -8.41 -0.28 19.51
N ARG A 92 -9.49 -1.03 19.25
CA ARG A 92 -10.62 -1.18 20.20
C ARG A 92 -10.16 -1.75 21.53
N THR A 93 -9.37 -2.81 21.50
CA THR A 93 -8.82 -3.46 22.69
C THR A 93 -7.95 -2.48 23.48
N HIS A 94 -7.08 -1.74 22.81
CA HIS A 94 -6.25 -0.73 23.47
C HIS A 94 -7.08 0.40 24.09
N ILE A 95 -8.13 0.88 23.42
CA ILE A 95 -9.02 1.91 23.98
C ILE A 95 -9.65 1.41 25.29
N GLN A 96 -10.13 0.18 25.33
CA GLN A 96 -10.73 -0.42 26.54
C GLN A 96 -9.71 -0.57 27.68
N GLN A 97 -8.44 -0.81 27.35
CA GLN A 97 -7.35 -0.97 28.33
C GLN A 97 -6.81 0.37 28.87
N ILE A 98 -7.20 1.53 28.32
CA ILE A 98 -6.72 2.84 28.81
C ILE A 98 -7.32 3.11 30.20
N SER A 99 -6.59 2.80 31.27
CA SER A 99 -7.05 3.02 32.64
C SER A 99 -6.39 4.24 33.27
N ARG A 100 -6.84 5.48 32.97
CA ARG A 100 -6.36 6.73 33.60
C ARG A 100 -7.39 7.88 33.69
N GLY A 101 -8.69 7.61 33.72
CA GLY A 101 -9.72 8.66 33.80
C GLY A 101 -9.93 9.46 32.51
N LEU A 102 -9.25 9.08 31.42
CA LEU A 102 -9.55 9.55 30.08
C LEU A 102 -10.86 8.95 29.59
N ASN A 103 -11.75 9.79 29.07
CA ASN A 103 -13.03 9.34 28.55
C ASN A 103 -12.84 8.53 27.26
N HIS A 104 -13.06 7.21 27.35
CA HIS A 104 -12.94 6.28 26.22
C HIS A 104 -13.82 6.66 25.03
N ASN A 105 -14.97 7.31 25.27
CA ASN A 105 -15.90 7.70 24.23
C ASN A 105 -15.27 8.67 23.22
N VAL A 106 -14.29 9.48 23.64
CA VAL A 106 -13.56 10.34 22.70
C VAL A 106 -12.85 9.48 21.66
N PHE A 107 -12.14 8.43 22.08
CA PHE A 107 -11.39 7.56 21.19
C PHE A 107 -12.28 6.65 20.35
N PHE A 108 -13.38 6.15 20.90
CA PHE A 108 -14.38 5.41 20.11
C PHE A 108 -15.03 6.30 19.05
N ASN A 109 -15.41 7.53 19.39
CA ASN A 109 -15.96 8.48 18.41
C ASN A 109 -14.96 8.79 17.27
N PHE A 110 -13.66 8.88 17.57
CA PHE A 110 -12.63 9.01 16.54
C PHE A 110 -12.50 7.74 15.71
N LEU A 111 -12.47 6.56 16.34
CA LEU A 111 -12.37 5.30 15.65
C LEU A 111 -13.57 5.06 14.72
N ASP A 112 -14.81 5.34 15.17
CA ASP A 112 -16.01 5.16 14.36
C ASP A 112 -16.06 6.11 13.16
N LYS A 113 -15.42 7.29 13.25
CA LYS A 113 -15.26 8.23 12.13
C LYS A 113 -14.20 7.81 11.10
N ILE A 114 -13.34 6.85 11.45
CA ILE A 114 -12.20 6.38 10.64
C ILE A 114 -12.52 4.99 10.09
N HIS A 115 -13.05 4.12 10.94
CA HIS A 115 -13.49 2.77 10.63
C HIS A 115 -14.63 2.82 9.61
N LYS A 116 -14.40 2.27 8.41
CA LYS A 116 -15.37 2.24 7.30
C LYS A 116 -15.78 3.62 6.77
N ARG A 117 -14.87 4.61 6.67
CA ARG A 117 -15.14 5.81 5.86
C ARG A 117 -15.49 5.42 4.42
N SER A 118 -16.78 5.51 4.10
CA SER A 118 -17.42 5.53 2.78
C SER A 118 -17.04 4.45 1.75
N ARG A 119 -17.92 3.44 1.69
CA ARG A 119 -18.34 2.58 0.55
C ARG A 119 -17.25 1.85 -0.25
N TYR A 120 -16.97 0.61 0.16
CA TYR A 120 -16.79 -0.46 -0.82
C TYR A 120 -18.15 -0.69 -1.51
N ILE A 121 -18.36 -0.20 -2.73
CA ILE A 121 -19.45 -0.75 -3.54
C ILE A 121 -18.90 -2.00 -4.22
N HIS A 122 -19.58 -3.11 -3.94
CA HIS A 122 -19.40 -4.38 -4.62
C HIS A 122 -19.68 -4.17 -6.12
N CYS A 123 -18.66 -4.21 -6.98
CA CYS A 123 -18.87 -4.33 -8.42
C CYS A 123 -18.95 -5.82 -8.76
N GLU A 124 -20.18 -6.36 -8.77
CA GLU A 124 -20.47 -7.52 -9.59
C GLU A 124 -20.31 -7.14 -11.07
N GLY A 125 -19.55 -7.97 -11.80
CA GLY A 125 -19.67 -8.13 -13.24
C GLY A 125 -19.22 -6.96 -14.11
N THR A 126 -18.00 -7.02 -14.63
CA THR A 126 -17.77 -6.75 -16.06
C THR A 126 -16.63 -7.63 -16.56
N VAL A 127 -17.00 -8.58 -17.41
CA VAL A 127 -16.12 -9.30 -18.33
C VAL A 127 -15.50 -8.27 -19.25
N TRP A 128 -14.17 -8.23 -19.36
CA TRP A 128 -13.50 -7.57 -20.48
C TRP A 128 -12.73 -8.63 -21.24
N ALA A 129 -13.06 -8.69 -22.52
CA ALA A 129 -12.72 -9.72 -23.47
C ALA A 129 -11.20 -9.85 -23.68
N GLU A 130 -10.81 -11.09 -23.94
CA GLU A 130 -9.58 -11.47 -24.63
C GLU A 130 -9.49 -10.71 -25.96
N GLU A 131 -8.45 -9.89 -26.13
CA GLU A 131 -8.03 -9.47 -27.45
C GLU A 131 -6.54 -9.81 -27.64
N GLU A 132 -6.33 -10.51 -28.73
CA GLU A 132 -5.14 -11.23 -29.13
C GLU A 132 -4.16 -10.28 -29.86
N LEU A 133 -2.86 -10.65 -29.81
CA LEU A 133 -1.79 -10.41 -30.82
C LEU A 133 -0.81 -9.23 -30.70
N ARG A 134 0.46 -9.60 -30.44
CA ARG A 134 1.65 -9.57 -31.35
C ARG A 134 2.96 -9.09 -30.69
N PRO A 135 4.13 -9.61 -31.12
CA PRO A 135 5.39 -9.43 -30.42
C PRO A 135 6.04 -8.11 -30.80
N VAL A 136 6.39 -7.29 -29.80
CA VAL A 136 7.23 -6.10 -30.03
C VAL A 136 8.64 -6.39 -29.53
N SER A 137 9.57 -6.28 -30.47
CA SER A 137 11.00 -6.49 -30.32
C SER A 137 11.65 -5.52 -29.33
N ARG A 138 12.43 -6.14 -28.43
CA ARG A 138 13.48 -5.61 -27.54
C ARG A 138 14.17 -4.32 -28.04
N VAL A 139 14.16 -3.29 -27.20
CA VAL A 139 15.27 -2.33 -27.07
C VAL A 139 15.50 -2.10 -25.58
N VAL A 140 16.54 -2.73 -25.03
CA VAL A 140 17.02 -2.50 -23.66
C VAL A 140 17.68 -1.13 -23.65
N LYS A 141 17.14 -0.18 -22.87
CA LYS A 141 17.87 1.03 -22.49
C LYS A 141 18.20 0.93 -21.01
N GLU A 142 19.48 0.81 -20.71
CA GLU A 142 20.01 0.90 -19.36
C GLU A 142 19.72 2.30 -18.80
N GLY A 143 18.78 2.38 -17.87
CA GLY A 143 18.49 3.57 -17.07
C GLY A 143 19.06 3.42 -15.65
N PRO A 144 19.47 4.51 -15.00
CA PRO A 144 20.27 4.44 -13.78
C PRO A 144 19.45 4.00 -12.57
N ASN A 145 19.87 2.89 -11.96
CA ASN A 145 19.69 2.51 -10.55
C ASN A 145 18.52 3.20 -9.82
N LEU A 146 17.39 2.50 -9.69
CA LEU A 146 16.44 2.79 -8.62
C LEU A 146 17.19 2.76 -7.28
N ARG A 147 17.34 3.94 -6.69
CA ARG A 147 18.21 4.18 -5.56
C ARG A 147 17.70 3.45 -4.31
N PRO A 148 18.60 3.06 -3.37
CA PRO A 148 18.30 2.18 -2.22
C PRO A 148 17.42 2.78 -1.10
N PHE A 149 16.78 3.92 -1.34
CA PHE A 149 16.15 4.72 -0.28
C PHE A 149 14.75 4.24 0.15
N ILE A 150 14.04 3.47 -0.70
CA ILE A 150 12.71 2.95 -0.38
C ILE A 150 12.80 1.74 0.58
N PHE A 151 13.93 1.05 0.63
CA PHE A 151 14.06 -0.23 1.35
C PHE A 151 14.29 -0.12 2.86
N TYR A 152 15.05 0.88 3.34
CA TYR A 152 15.51 0.88 4.73
C TYR A 152 14.56 1.54 5.74
N THR A 153 13.78 2.54 5.33
CA THR A 153 12.97 3.35 6.27
C THR A 153 11.68 2.66 6.72
N TYR A 154 11.16 1.68 5.97
CA TYR A 154 9.89 1.02 6.29
C TYR A 154 10.05 -0.30 7.05
N MET A 155 11.19 -0.98 6.92
CA MET A 155 11.40 -2.28 7.60
C MET A 155 11.50 -2.13 9.12
N HIS A 156 11.94 -0.97 9.61
CA HIS A 156 11.93 -0.65 11.06
C HIS A 156 10.55 -0.22 11.59
N PHE A 157 9.59 0.13 10.71
CA PHE A 157 8.34 0.77 11.12
C PHE A 157 7.12 -0.16 11.08
N VAL A 158 7.17 -1.29 10.35
CA VAL A 158 6.02 -2.21 10.21
C VAL A 158 6.21 -3.57 10.86
N VAL A 159 7.45 -4.05 11.00
CA VAL A 159 7.71 -5.29 11.73
C VAL A 159 8.02 -4.92 13.17
N GLY A 160 7.02 -5.03 14.03
CA GLY A 160 7.20 -4.89 15.48
C GLY A 160 8.41 -5.70 15.96
N HIS A 161 9.19 -5.09 16.85
CA HIS A 161 10.40 -5.62 17.48
C HIS A 161 10.35 -7.14 17.67
N SER A 162 11.03 -7.87 16.79
CA SER A 162 11.48 -9.24 17.04
C SER A 162 12.98 -9.24 16.81
N THR A 163 13.71 -8.88 17.87
CA THR A 163 15.15 -9.06 17.97
C THR A 163 15.49 -10.53 17.78
N LEU A 164 16.08 -10.87 16.64
CA LEU A 164 16.95 -12.03 16.50
C LEU A 164 18.27 -11.54 15.91
N HIS A 165 19.30 -11.66 16.74
CA HIS A 165 20.69 -11.41 16.41
C HIS A 165 21.13 -12.28 15.23
N THR A 166 21.60 -11.65 14.16
CA THR A 166 22.69 -12.19 13.34
C THR A 166 23.59 -11.03 12.95
N GLY A 167 24.82 -11.09 13.46
CA GLY A 167 25.80 -10.03 13.32
C GLY A 167 26.35 -9.92 11.90
N TYR A 168 26.22 -8.74 11.32
CA TYR A 168 27.23 -8.15 10.44
C TYR A 168 27.20 -6.65 10.71
N GLY A 169 28.24 -6.16 11.38
CA GLY A 169 28.41 -4.74 11.67
C GLY A 169 28.78 -3.99 10.40
N VAL A 170 28.03 -2.93 10.10
CA VAL A 170 28.48 -1.87 9.21
C VAL A 170 28.22 -0.55 9.92
N THR A 171 29.26 -0.05 10.59
CA THR A 171 29.33 1.32 11.09
C THR A 171 29.66 2.22 9.90
N VAL A 172 28.82 3.21 9.59
CA VAL A 172 29.23 4.33 8.74
C VAL A 172 28.75 5.64 9.34
N MET A 173 29.73 6.52 9.60
CA MET A 173 29.59 7.87 10.10
C MET A 173 28.76 8.76 9.18
N CYS A 174 27.85 9.54 9.76
CA CYS A 174 27.26 10.71 9.11
C CYS A 174 28.29 11.86 9.11
N LYS A 175 28.59 12.41 7.94
CA LYS A 175 29.03 13.80 7.76
C LYS A 175 27.86 14.62 7.25
#